data_AF-A0A8X8ZFV6-F1
#
_entry.id   AF-A0A8X8ZFV6-F1
#
_cell.length_a   1.000
_cell.length_b   1.000
_cell.length_c   1.000
_cell.angle_alpha   90.00
_cell.angle_beta   90.00
_cell.angle_gamma   90.00
#
_symmetry.space_group_name_H-M   'P 1'
#
loop_
_entity.id
_entity.type
_entity.pdbx_description
1 polymer ?
#
loop_
_entity_poly.entity_id
_entity_poly.type
_entity_poly.pdbx_seq_one_letter_code
_entity_poly.pdbx_strand_id
1 'polypeptide(L)'
;MEKTSFFGAILVMLFAVDAYAAAAAHVYSSRLIHRFSDEVRRGGGGEGEAAAWPEGKRVEHMKVLLESDLKRQRLTLGTQNQVFVGSQGGDTFNYGNDMGWLHYTWIDIGMPNNSFLIALDTGSDMLWVPCDCVECAPLSLSYYNMLDKELGEYSPSRSNTSKHVPCSHALCEMGPNCDAPNGRCPYTVRYLSDDTSSSGYLFEDQLHLSSVGGSKPQSSVHAPVVVGCGSKQTGAYLNGIAPDGLMGLGPGDLSVPSLLAKSGLIPHSFSFCYDKSYSGRLYLGDQGPTSQRSTSFVHLKGYSSAYLVDIENYCIGSSCLMQTGYQAQVDTGSSFTYLPSKIYEQIVSEFHGQVNATRITVQNFDSCYKASLLDMSNIPRVKLVFATNQSFEVDNPLFHIVDDQGEFYCLENFLMGYRLVFDWEKTKLGWSVSDCRDVGENGDGLHLPPSSGDESPNPLPTNQQQQSPRGRAVPPALAGRAPAKPSSASPLPSAYQYEFCSTTSLLLFLWIAYATYII
;
A
#
# COMPACT_ATOMS: atom_id res chain seq x y z
N MET A 1 -60.32 9.62 -43.21
CA MET A 1 -58.85 9.52 -43.46
C MET A 1 -57.99 10.10 -42.35
N GLU A 2 -58.52 10.74 -41.29
CA GLU A 2 -57.69 11.22 -40.16
C GLU A 2 -57.33 10.18 -39.09
N LYS A 3 -58.16 9.15 -38.87
CA LYS A 3 -57.90 8.16 -37.81
C LYS A 3 -56.76 7.17 -38.11
N THR A 4 -56.49 6.91 -39.39
CA THR A 4 -55.38 6.05 -39.84
C THR A 4 -54.01 6.73 -39.72
N SER A 5 -53.95 8.06 -39.81
CA SER A 5 -52.71 8.83 -39.68
C SER A 5 -52.23 8.91 -38.22
N PHE A 6 -53.16 8.94 -37.25
CA PHE A 6 -52.83 9.00 -35.84
C PHE A 6 -52.28 7.66 -35.31
N PHE A 7 -52.86 6.54 -35.73
CA PHE A 7 -52.35 5.21 -35.39
C PHE A 7 -50.98 4.93 -36.02
N GLY A 8 -50.74 5.39 -37.25
CA GLY A 8 -49.42 5.28 -37.89
C GLY A 8 -48.33 6.06 -37.13
N ALA A 9 -48.65 7.27 -36.65
CA ALA A 9 -47.72 8.09 -35.88
C ALA A 9 -47.38 7.48 -34.51
N ILE A 10 -48.36 6.86 -33.84
CA ILE A 10 -48.13 6.14 -32.57
C ILE A 10 -47.27 4.90 -32.81
N LEU A 11 -47.51 4.15 -33.89
CA LEU A 11 -46.71 2.97 -34.21
C LEU A 11 -45.24 3.33 -34.50
N VAL A 12 -45.00 4.42 -35.23
CA VAL A 12 -43.64 4.92 -35.53
C VAL A 12 -42.94 5.40 -34.26
N MET A 13 -43.64 6.06 -33.34
CA MET A 13 -43.09 6.44 -32.04
C MET A 13 -42.75 5.21 -31.18
N LEU A 14 -43.59 4.17 -31.17
CA LEU A 14 -43.31 2.93 -30.45
C LEU A 14 -42.08 2.20 -31.02
N PHE A 15 -41.96 2.09 -32.34
CA PHE A 15 -40.78 1.49 -32.97
C PHE A 15 -39.50 2.34 -32.79
N ALA A 16 -39.63 3.67 -32.72
CA ALA A 16 -38.49 4.54 -32.42
C ALA A 16 -38.04 4.42 -30.96
N VAL A 17 -38.97 4.24 -30.02
CA VAL A 17 -38.67 4.01 -28.59
C VAL A 17 -38.04 2.63 -28.39
N ASP A 18 -38.52 1.59 -29.08
CA ASP A 18 -37.90 0.26 -29.04
C ASP A 18 -36.52 0.22 -29.71
N ALA A 19 -36.34 0.95 -30.82
CA ALA A 19 -35.03 1.07 -31.47
C ALA A 19 -34.02 1.86 -30.61
N TYR A 20 -34.49 2.86 -29.85
CA TYR A 20 -33.65 3.62 -28.92
C TYR A 20 -33.33 2.81 -27.64
N ALA A 21 -34.29 2.00 -27.17
CA ALA A 21 -34.07 1.07 -26.06
C ALA A 21 -33.12 -0.08 -26.45
N ALA A 22 -33.18 -0.56 -27.68
CA ALA A 22 -32.27 -1.58 -28.20
C ALA A 22 -30.86 -1.05 -28.48
N ALA A 23 -30.70 0.23 -28.82
CA ALA A 23 -29.40 0.86 -29.06
C ALA A 23 -28.67 1.30 -27.77
N ALA A 24 -29.35 1.31 -26.62
CA ALA A 24 -28.76 1.69 -25.32
C ALA A 24 -28.85 0.58 -24.24
N ALA A 25 -29.23 -0.64 -24.62
CA ALA A 25 -29.15 -1.80 -23.73
C ALA A 25 -27.77 -2.47 -23.87
N HIS A 26 -26.74 -1.88 -23.27
CA HIS A 26 -25.60 -2.70 -22.85
C HIS A 26 -26.14 -3.71 -21.82
N VAL A 27 -26.35 -4.96 -22.26
CA VAL A 27 -26.70 -6.06 -21.36
C VAL A 27 -25.45 -6.34 -20.53
N TYR A 28 -25.34 -5.68 -19.38
CA TYR A 28 -24.35 -5.98 -18.37
C TYR A 28 -24.70 -7.33 -17.75
N SER A 29 -23.97 -8.37 -18.15
CA SER A 29 -24.05 -9.68 -17.51
C SER A 29 -23.09 -9.69 -16.32
N SER A 30 -23.62 -9.54 -15.11
CA SER A 30 -22.88 -9.87 -13.89
C SER A 30 -23.16 -11.31 -13.48
N ARG A 31 -22.10 -12.08 -13.21
CA ARG A 31 -22.23 -13.43 -12.65
C ARG A 31 -22.46 -13.30 -11.14
N LEU A 32 -23.68 -13.61 -10.70
CA LEU A 32 -24.01 -13.75 -9.29
C LEU A 32 -23.36 -15.02 -8.75
N ILE A 33 -22.24 -14.89 -8.05
CA ILE A 33 -21.58 -15.99 -7.37
C ILE A 33 -22.13 -16.05 -5.94
N HIS A 34 -22.83 -17.14 -5.62
CA HIS A 34 -23.39 -17.35 -4.30
C HIS A 34 -22.28 -17.49 -3.25
N ARG A 35 -22.43 -16.86 -2.07
CA ARG A 35 -21.43 -16.82 -0.99
C ARG A 35 -20.99 -18.21 -0.49
N PHE A 36 -21.84 -19.22 -0.64
CA PHE A 36 -21.53 -20.60 -0.27
C PHE A 36 -21.04 -21.47 -1.44
N SER A 37 -20.83 -20.88 -2.62
CA SER A 37 -20.22 -21.59 -3.74
C SER A 37 -18.79 -21.98 -3.38
N ASP A 38 -18.37 -23.12 -3.91
CA ASP A 38 -17.01 -23.62 -3.74
C ASP A 38 -15.95 -22.62 -4.25
N GLU A 39 -16.35 -21.74 -5.17
CA GLU A 39 -15.57 -20.63 -5.72
C GLU A 39 -15.24 -19.57 -4.64
N VAL A 40 -16.19 -19.21 -3.78
CA VAL A 40 -15.97 -18.25 -2.68
C VAL A 40 -15.30 -18.91 -1.47
N ARG A 41 -15.60 -20.19 -1.19
CA ARG A 41 -14.99 -20.94 -0.07
C ARG A 41 -13.51 -21.26 -0.29
N ARG A 42 -13.04 -21.29 -1.54
CA ARG A 42 -11.62 -21.49 -1.88
C ARG A 42 -10.76 -20.22 -1.77
N GLY A 43 -11.37 -19.03 -1.80
CA GLY A 43 -10.66 -17.74 -1.76
C GLY A 43 -10.67 -17.01 -0.41
N GLY A 44 -11.33 -17.56 0.61
CA GLY A 44 -11.39 -17.00 1.96
C GLY A 44 -10.61 -17.85 2.96
N GLY A 45 -9.51 -17.31 3.49
CA GLY A 45 -8.64 -18.00 4.42
C GLY A 45 -9.28 -18.32 5.78
N GLY A 46 -8.85 -19.45 6.34
CA GLY A 46 -8.58 -19.63 7.78
C GLY A 46 -9.77 -19.91 8.70
N GLU A 47 -9.91 -21.16 9.14
CA GLU A 47 -10.61 -21.53 10.36
C GLU A 47 -9.91 -20.91 11.59
N GLY A 48 -10.46 -19.79 12.07
CA GLY A 48 -10.06 -19.13 13.32
C GLY A 48 -10.91 -17.89 13.51
N GLU A 49 -11.98 -18.03 14.31
CA GLU A 49 -13.02 -17.01 14.58
C GLU A 49 -13.42 -16.21 13.34
N ALA A 50 -14.21 -16.87 12.47
CA ALA A 50 -15.06 -16.15 11.55
C ALA A 50 -15.83 -15.09 12.37
N ALA A 51 -15.54 -13.81 12.12
CA ALA A 51 -16.35 -12.71 12.62
C ALA A 51 -17.82 -13.14 12.48
N ALA A 52 -18.51 -13.28 13.61
CA ALA A 52 -19.86 -13.83 13.62
C ALA A 52 -20.76 -12.90 12.80
N TRP A 53 -20.94 -13.23 11.52
CA TRP A 53 -21.76 -12.46 10.61
C TRP A 53 -23.19 -12.46 11.18
N PRO A 54 -23.82 -11.28 11.36
CA PRO A 54 -25.15 -11.21 11.95
C PRO A 54 -26.12 -12.10 11.18
N GLU A 55 -26.95 -12.87 11.90
CA GLU A 55 -27.98 -13.73 11.31
C GLU A 55 -28.80 -12.97 10.26
N GLY A 56 -28.91 -13.58 9.07
CA GLY A 56 -29.18 -12.93 7.78
C GLY A 56 -30.58 -12.37 7.53
N LYS A 57 -31.13 -11.57 8.47
CA LYS A 57 -32.41 -10.86 8.29
C LYS A 57 -32.50 -9.50 9.01
N ARG A 58 -31.39 -8.82 9.29
CA ARG A 58 -31.40 -7.49 9.93
C ARG A 58 -31.13 -6.34 8.94
N VAL A 59 -31.71 -5.16 9.19
CA VAL A 59 -31.53 -3.96 8.36
C VAL A 59 -30.05 -3.59 8.25
N GLU A 60 -29.30 -3.79 9.33
CA GLU A 60 -27.85 -3.60 9.39
C GLU A 60 -27.12 -4.49 8.38
N HIS A 61 -27.59 -5.73 8.16
CA HIS A 61 -27.02 -6.64 7.16
C HIS A 61 -27.26 -6.14 5.74
N MET A 62 -28.48 -5.67 5.45
CA MET A 62 -28.81 -5.10 4.14
C MET A 62 -28.04 -3.80 3.87
N LYS A 63 -27.78 -2.98 4.90
CA LYS A 63 -26.93 -1.78 4.78
C LYS A 63 -25.51 -2.15 4.38
N VAL A 64 -24.89 -3.12 5.05
CA VAL A 64 -23.53 -3.58 4.70
C VAL A 64 -23.46 -4.14 3.28
N LEU A 65 -24.46 -4.93 2.86
CA LEU A 65 -24.53 -5.44 1.49
C LEU A 65 -24.68 -4.31 0.47
N LEU A 66 -25.59 -3.36 0.72
CA LEU A 66 -25.82 -2.21 -0.16
C LEU A 66 -24.58 -1.32 -0.27
N GLU A 67 -23.89 -1.05 0.85
CA GLU A 67 -22.62 -0.31 0.85
C GLU A 67 -21.54 -1.03 0.06
N SER A 68 -21.43 -2.35 0.23
CA SER A 68 -20.48 -3.19 -0.51
C SER A 68 -20.79 -3.19 -2.02
N ASP A 69 -22.07 -3.29 -2.40
CA ASP A 69 -22.49 -3.28 -3.80
C ASP A 69 -22.34 -1.90 -4.42
N LEU A 70 -22.64 -0.81 -3.71
CA LEU A 70 -22.39 0.55 -4.16
C LEU A 70 -20.88 0.81 -4.33
N LYS A 71 -20.04 0.31 -3.41
CA LYS A 71 -18.58 0.36 -3.55
C LYS A 71 -18.12 -0.39 -4.79
N ARG A 72 -18.58 -1.63 -5.00
CA ARG A 72 -18.28 -2.41 -6.21
C ARG A 72 -18.75 -1.70 -7.48
N GLN A 73 -19.97 -1.16 -7.48
CA GLN A 73 -20.50 -0.39 -8.59
C GLN A 73 -19.66 0.85 -8.87
N ARG A 74 -19.23 1.61 -7.85
CA ARG A 74 -18.31 2.74 -8.03
C ARG A 74 -16.98 2.33 -8.63
N LEU A 75 -16.40 1.22 -8.20
CA LEU A 75 -15.16 0.68 -8.77
C LEU A 75 -15.34 0.11 -10.19
N THR A 76 -16.55 -0.32 -10.54
CA THR A 76 -16.87 -0.87 -11.87
C THR A 76 -17.30 0.22 -12.86
N LEU A 77 -17.95 1.29 -12.37
CA LEU A 77 -18.37 2.47 -13.13
C LEU A 77 -17.25 3.53 -13.24
N GLY A 78 -16.41 3.61 -12.21
CA GLY A 78 -15.07 4.18 -12.30
C GLY A 78 -14.26 3.32 -13.26
N THR A 79 -13.50 3.96 -14.15
CA THR A 79 -12.70 3.23 -15.13
C THR A 79 -11.80 2.24 -14.38
N GLN A 80 -11.93 0.94 -14.68
CA GLN A 80 -11.24 -0.20 -14.06
C GLN A 80 -9.71 -0.10 -13.99
N ASN A 81 -9.11 0.99 -14.47
CA ASN A 81 -7.68 1.23 -14.59
C ASN A 81 -7.25 2.63 -14.09
N GLN A 82 -8.12 3.35 -13.36
CA GLN A 82 -7.73 4.68 -12.84
C GLN A 82 -6.87 4.50 -11.59
N VAL A 83 -5.63 4.93 -11.71
CA VAL A 83 -4.62 4.91 -10.65
C VAL A 83 -4.48 6.32 -10.10
N PHE A 84 -4.10 6.46 -8.85
CA PHE A 84 -3.89 7.76 -8.21
C PHE A 84 -2.46 7.93 -7.75
N VAL A 85 -2.01 9.18 -7.75
CA VAL A 85 -0.77 9.65 -7.13
C VAL A 85 -1.10 10.84 -6.24
N GLY A 86 -0.14 11.34 -5.46
CA GLY A 86 -0.31 12.60 -4.74
C GLY A 86 -0.56 13.76 -5.71
N SER A 87 -1.21 14.83 -5.24
CA SER A 87 -1.36 16.07 -6.04
C SER A 87 -0.02 16.66 -6.51
N GLN A 88 1.07 16.41 -5.76
CA GLN A 88 2.44 16.81 -6.08
C GLN A 88 3.14 15.85 -7.06
N GLY A 89 2.47 14.78 -7.50
CA GLY A 89 3.02 13.72 -8.35
C GLY A 89 3.13 12.39 -7.63
N GLY A 90 3.65 11.39 -8.35
CA GLY A 90 3.89 10.05 -7.82
C GLY A 90 5.35 9.78 -7.49
N ASP A 91 6.25 10.74 -7.70
CA ASP A 91 7.68 10.53 -7.57
C ASP A 91 8.08 10.28 -6.11
N THR A 92 9.06 9.40 -5.94
CA THR A 92 9.63 9.05 -4.65
C THR A 92 11.13 9.32 -4.63
N PHE A 93 11.62 9.80 -3.50
CA PHE A 93 12.99 10.26 -3.31
C PHE A 93 13.67 9.50 -2.18
N ASN A 94 14.99 9.32 -2.29
CA ASN A 94 15.82 8.74 -1.25
C ASN A 94 16.96 9.72 -0.93
N TYR A 95 17.21 9.96 0.36
CA TYR A 95 18.24 10.90 0.82
C TYR A 95 19.39 10.20 1.56
N GLY A 96 19.56 8.90 1.33
CA GLY A 96 20.64 8.10 1.91
C GLY A 96 20.75 8.26 3.42
N ASN A 97 21.97 8.45 3.92
CA ASN A 97 22.24 8.56 5.36
C ASN A 97 21.50 9.72 6.05
N ASP A 98 21.21 10.81 5.32
CA ASP A 98 20.62 12.01 5.92
C ASP A 98 19.18 11.80 6.37
N MET A 99 18.47 10.85 5.76
CA MET A 99 17.09 10.48 6.14
C MET A 99 16.90 8.97 6.25
N GLY A 100 17.94 8.26 6.66
CA GLY A 100 17.87 6.84 7.04
C GLY A 100 17.56 5.88 5.88
N TRP A 101 17.91 6.22 4.64
CA TRP A 101 17.73 5.38 3.44
C TRP A 101 16.28 4.97 3.15
N LEU A 102 15.30 5.66 3.74
CA LEU A 102 13.89 5.46 3.42
C LEU A 102 13.52 6.16 2.12
N HIS A 103 12.39 5.76 1.54
CA HIS A 103 11.80 6.42 0.38
C HIS A 103 10.68 7.36 0.82
N TYR A 104 10.66 8.55 0.23
CA TYR A 104 9.79 9.65 0.60
C TYR A 104 8.96 10.11 -0.58
N THR A 105 7.75 10.63 -0.34
CA THR A 105 6.97 11.31 -1.38
C THR A 105 6.30 12.56 -0.82
N TRP A 106 6.01 13.52 -1.70
CA TRP A 106 5.27 14.72 -1.31
C TRP A 106 3.77 14.47 -1.38
N ILE A 107 3.08 14.77 -0.28
CA ILE A 107 1.62 14.75 -0.22
C ILE A 107 1.09 16.10 0.25
N ASP A 108 -0.17 16.38 -0.06
CA ASP A 108 -0.85 17.58 0.41
C ASP A 108 -2.06 17.20 1.29
N ILE A 109 -2.18 17.86 2.44
CA ILE A 109 -3.27 17.65 3.41
C ILE A 109 -3.94 18.99 3.75
N GLY A 110 -5.28 18.98 3.80
CA GLY A 110 -6.09 20.08 4.33
C GLY A 110 -6.63 21.07 3.30
N MET A 111 -7.41 22.05 3.79
CA MET A 111 -7.98 23.11 2.96
C MET A 111 -7.93 24.49 3.69
N PRO A 112 -7.06 25.43 3.27
CA PRO A 112 -6.04 25.30 2.21
C PRO A 112 -5.03 24.19 2.52
N ASN A 113 -4.38 23.66 1.47
CA ASN A 113 -3.48 22.54 1.61
C ASN A 113 -2.09 22.94 2.13
N ASN A 114 -1.50 22.06 2.93
CA ASN A 114 -0.09 22.08 3.31
C ASN A 114 0.59 20.84 2.73
N SER A 115 1.81 20.99 2.21
CA SER A 115 2.59 19.88 1.69
C SER A 115 3.49 19.27 2.76
N PHE A 116 3.65 17.95 2.73
CA PHE A 116 4.53 17.20 3.63
C PHE A 116 5.37 16.18 2.87
N LEU A 117 6.65 16.05 3.23
CA LEU A 117 7.58 15.05 2.71
C LEU A 117 7.53 13.78 3.58
N ILE A 118 6.79 12.78 3.12
CA ILE A 118 6.37 11.66 3.96
C ILE A 118 7.16 10.39 3.64
N ALA A 119 7.71 9.74 4.67
CA ALA A 119 8.30 8.41 4.54
C ALA A 119 7.25 7.35 4.21
N LEU A 120 7.55 6.44 3.28
CA LEU A 120 6.64 5.38 2.86
C LEU A 120 6.90 4.09 3.62
N ASP A 121 5.89 3.56 4.31
CA ASP A 121 6.06 2.44 5.23
C ASP A 121 4.97 1.37 5.04
N THR A 122 5.29 0.27 4.34
CA THR A 122 4.38 -0.88 4.22
C THR A 122 4.34 -1.77 5.47
N GLY A 123 5.17 -1.50 6.48
CA GLY A 123 5.22 -2.18 7.76
C GLY A 123 4.34 -1.57 8.86
N SER A 124 3.67 -0.45 8.61
CA SER A 124 2.70 0.15 9.54
C SER A 124 1.47 0.73 8.83
N ASP A 125 0.44 1.08 9.61
CA ASP A 125 -0.84 1.59 9.06
C ASP A 125 -1.04 3.10 9.21
N MET A 126 -0.31 3.76 10.11
CA MET A 126 -0.65 5.13 10.49
C MET A 126 -0.03 6.15 9.54
N LEU A 127 -0.85 7.01 8.93
CA LEU A 127 -0.38 8.30 8.40
C LEU A 127 -0.30 9.29 9.57
N TRP A 128 0.86 9.87 9.82
CA TRP A 128 1.02 10.94 10.80
C TRP A 128 1.95 12.03 10.30
N VAL A 129 1.71 13.25 10.76
CA VAL A 129 2.49 14.46 10.45
C VAL A 129 2.79 15.22 11.75
N PRO A 130 3.92 15.95 11.83
CA PRO A 130 4.16 16.87 12.96
C PRO A 130 3.03 17.89 13.04
N CYS A 131 2.48 18.06 14.24
CA CYS A 131 1.30 18.88 14.49
C CYS A 131 1.21 19.21 15.98
N ASP A 132 0.85 20.46 16.30
CA ASP A 132 0.82 20.99 17.67
C ASP A 132 2.07 20.55 18.46
N CYS A 133 3.24 20.76 17.88
CA CYS A 133 4.46 20.10 18.28
C CYS A 133 4.88 20.49 19.71
N VAL A 134 5.06 19.47 20.55
CA VAL A 134 5.64 19.59 21.90
C VAL A 134 7.10 19.11 21.89
N GLU A 135 7.37 18.01 21.20
CA GLU A 135 8.69 17.41 21.08
C GLU A 135 8.78 16.68 19.72
N CYS A 136 9.38 17.32 18.72
CA CYS A 136 9.48 16.78 17.35
C CYS A 136 10.86 17.00 16.77
N ALA A 137 11.12 16.36 15.63
CA ALA A 137 12.26 16.63 14.79
C ALA A 137 12.33 18.13 14.40
N PRO A 138 13.54 18.67 14.17
CA PRO A 138 13.68 19.95 13.48
C PRO A 138 12.95 19.91 12.12
N LEU A 139 12.43 21.05 11.66
CA LEU A 139 11.79 21.18 10.33
C LEU A 139 12.49 22.21 9.42
N SER A 140 13.53 22.89 9.94
CA SER A 140 14.26 23.93 9.22
C SER A 140 15.16 23.36 8.13
N LEU A 141 15.20 24.03 6.97
CA LEU A 141 16.16 23.74 5.89
C LEU A 141 17.63 23.83 6.32
N SER A 142 17.94 24.56 7.40
CA SER A 142 19.30 24.57 7.95
C SER A 142 19.74 23.21 8.49
N TYR A 143 18.79 22.36 8.86
CA TYR A 143 19.04 20.99 9.30
C TYR A 143 19.00 20.00 8.12
N TYR A 144 18.18 20.31 7.09
CA TYR A 144 18.02 19.51 5.88
C TYR A 144 18.45 20.28 4.63
N ASN A 145 19.75 20.58 4.54
CA ASN A 145 20.31 21.37 3.45
C ASN A 145 20.24 20.69 2.08
N MET A 146 19.93 19.39 2.03
CA MET A 146 19.68 18.62 0.81
C MET A 146 18.27 18.84 0.22
N LEU A 147 17.38 19.52 0.93
CA LEU A 147 16.02 19.78 0.46
C LEU A 147 15.90 21.16 -0.17
N ASP A 148 15.17 21.23 -1.28
CA ASP A 148 14.84 22.49 -1.96
C ASP A 148 13.51 23.10 -1.50
N LYS A 149 12.78 22.43 -0.61
CA LYS A 149 11.45 22.82 -0.11
C LYS A 149 11.39 22.68 1.40
N GLU A 150 10.83 23.69 2.07
CA GLU A 150 10.64 23.71 3.52
C GLU A 150 9.67 22.60 3.97
N LEU A 151 9.99 21.97 5.10
CA LEU A 151 9.13 21.03 5.80
C LEU A 151 8.09 21.79 6.64
N GLY A 152 6.98 21.14 6.97
CA GLY A 152 5.80 21.81 7.53
C GLY A 152 5.33 21.23 8.85
N GLU A 153 4.78 22.09 9.72
CA GLU A 153 3.98 21.64 10.85
C GLU A 153 2.49 21.83 10.51
N TYR A 154 1.71 20.75 10.59
CA TYR A 154 0.27 20.82 10.36
C TYR A 154 -0.43 21.53 11.53
N SER A 155 -1.30 22.49 11.21
CA SER A 155 -2.18 23.13 12.21
C SER A 155 -3.64 22.84 11.88
N PRO A 156 -4.33 22.00 12.68
CA PRO A 156 -5.75 21.69 12.47
C PRO A 156 -6.62 22.95 12.41
N SER A 157 -6.26 23.99 13.19
CA SER A 157 -7.00 25.26 13.24
C SER A 157 -6.98 26.06 11.93
N ARG A 158 -6.02 25.79 11.04
CA ARG A 158 -5.83 26.50 9.76
C ARG A 158 -6.54 25.81 8.59
N SER A 159 -6.94 24.56 8.75
CA SER A 159 -7.68 23.81 7.73
C SER A 159 -9.18 23.83 8.04
N ASN A 160 -9.99 24.31 7.11
CA ASN A 160 -11.45 24.38 7.28
C ASN A 160 -12.15 23.01 7.11
N THR A 161 -11.42 22.00 6.63
CA THR A 161 -11.89 20.61 6.49
C THR A 161 -11.44 19.71 7.63
N SER A 162 -10.55 20.18 8.51
CA SER A 162 -10.04 19.43 9.65
C SER A 162 -11.14 19.13 10.67
N LYS A 163 -11.20 17.87 11.12
CA LYS A 163 -12.12 17.44 12.19
C LYS A 163 -11.38 16.54 13.16
N HIS A 164 -11.51 16.77 14.45
CA HIS A 164 -10.97 15.82 15.43
C HIS A 164 -11.74 14.50 15.35
N VAL A 165 -11.05 13.37 15.52
CA VAL A 165 -11.68 12.07 15.67
C VAL A 165 -12.08 11.91 17.14
N PRO A 166 -13.37 11.77 17.48
CA PRO A 166 -13.78 11.60 18.86
C PRO A 166 -13.43 10.20 19.38
N CYS A 167 -13.27 10.05 20.68
CA CYS A 167 -13.02 8.75 21.31
C CYS A 167 -14.14 7.72 21.10
N SER A 168 -15.38 8.17 20.87
CA SER A 168 -16.50 7.30 20.50
C SER A 168 -16.44 6.79 19.05
N HIS A 169 -15.47 7.26 18.25
CA HIS A 169 -15.33 6.84 16.86
C HIS A 169 -14.86 5.39 16.77
N ALA A 170 -15.38 4.63 15.81
CA ALA A 170 -15.07 3.20 15.65
C ALA A 170 -13.58 2.92 15.34
N LEU A 171 -12.87 3.91 14.80
CA LEU A 171 -11.43 3.82 14.51
C LEU A 171 -10.55 4.19 15.71
N CYS A 172 -11.12 4.57 16.86
CA CYS A 172 -10.37 4.89 18.05
C CYS A 172 -10.12 3.62 18.89
N GLU A 173 -8.94 3.00 18.74
CA GLU A 173 -8.58 1.79 19.49
C GLU A 173 -8.61 2.01 21.01
N MET A 174 -8.18 3.20 21.45
CA MET A 174 -8.15 3.57 22.87
C MET A 174 -9.48 4.13 23.39
N GLY A 175 -10.58 4.04 22.63
CA GLY A 175 -11.91 4.53 23.02
C GLY A 175 -12.29 4.25 24.50
N PRO A 176 -12.02 3.05 25.06
CA PRO A 176 -12.26 2.75 26.48
C PRO A 176 -11.37 3.48 27.50
N ASN A 177 -10.17 3.93 27.10
CA ASN A 177 -9.19 4.62 27.93
C ASN A 177 -9.28 6.15 27.81
N CYS A 178 -10.28 6.67 27.10
CA CYS A 178 -10.51 8.09 26.98
C CYS A 178 -11.27 8.65 28.18
N ASP A 179 -10.90 9.86 28.61
CA ASP A 179 -11.57 10.56 29.70
C ASP A 179 -13.02 10.98 29.35
N ALA A 180 -13.30 11.22 28.06
CA ALA A 180 -14.63 11.61 27.58
C ALA A 180 -14.92 11.05 26.18
N PRO A 181 -16.17 10.65 25.87
CA PRO A 181 -16.54 10.15 24.54
C PRO A 181 -16.28 11.13 23.40
N ASN A 182 -16.48 12.43 23.66
CA ASN A 182 -16.23 13.52 22.71
C ASN A 182 -14.80 14.08 22.80
N GLY A 183 -13.92 13.46 23.60
CA GLY A 183 -12.51 13.82 23.67
C GLY A 183 -11.78 13.48 22.35
N ARG A 184 -10.62 14.10 22.13
CA ARG A 184 -9.75 13.76 20.99
C ARG A 184 -9.24 12.34 21.18
N CYS A 185 -9.40 11.49 20.18
CA CYS A 185 -8.91 10.11 20.23
C CYS A 185 -7.37 10.12 20.32
N PRO A 186 -6.77 9.62 21.41
CA PRO A 186 -5.32 9.55 21.50
C PRO A 186 -4.79 8.44 20.59
N TYR A 187 -3.57 8.62 20.06
CA TYR A 187 -2.85 7.55 19.36
C TYR A 187 -1.39 7.53 19.80
N THR A 188 -0.82 6.33 19.73
CA THR A 188 0.61 6.10 19.89
C THR A 188 0.99 4.98 18.94
N VAL A 189 1.94 5.23 18.06
CA VAL A 189 2.55 4.21 17.20
C VAL A 189 4.03 4.08 17.59
N ARG A 190 4.47 2.84 17.78
CA ARG A 190 5.86 2.51 18.11
C ARG A 190 6.46 1.76 16.93
N TYR A 191 7.68 2.14 16.58
CA TYR A 191 8.46 1.51 15.52
C TYR A 191 9.58 0.68 16.15
N LEU A 192 10.15 -0.20 15.34
CA LEU A 192 11.12 -1.17 15.83
C LEU A 192 12.45 -0.54 16.25
N SER A 193 12.86 0.55 15.58
CA SER A 193 14.06 1.32 15.96
C SER A 193 14.04 1.75 17.41
N ASP A 194 15.21 1.71 18.04
CA ASP A 194 15.42 2.03 19.45
C ASP A 194 14.65 3.30 19.88
N ASP A 195 13.70 3.09 20.80
CA ASP A 195 12.82 4.10 21.37
C ASP A 195 12.12 5.01 20.34
N THR A 196 11.84 4.53 19.13
CA THR A 196 11.23 5.33 18.06
C THR A 196 9.71 5.24 18.10
N SER A 197 9.04 6.38 18.25
CA SER A 197 7.58 6.45 18.31
C SER A 197 7.05 7.80 17.86
N SER A 198 5.77 7.83 17.50
CA SER A 198 4.98 9.05 17.27
C SER A 198 3.68 8.97 18.05
N SER A 199 3.30 10.04 18.73
CA SER A 199 2.13 10.07 19.60
C SER A 199 1.46 11.44 19.66
N GLY A 200 0.16 11.41 19.96
CA GLY A 200 -0.68 12.59 20.07
C GLY A 200 -2.14 12.20 19.95
N TYR A 201 -2.86 12.79 18.99
CA TYR A 201 -4.28 12.52 18.77
C TYR A 201 -4.64 12.40 17.28
N LEU A 202 -5.75 11.73 16.98
CA LEU A 202 -6.24 11.52 15.63
C LEU A 202 -7.15 12.67 15.16
N PHE A 203 -7.04 13.02 13.89
CA PHE A 203 -7.94 13.92 13.18
C PHE A 203 -8.23 13.38 11.78
N GLU A 204 -9.34 13.81 11.19
CA GLU A 204 -9.70 13.60 9.79
C GLU A 204 -9.42 14.88 9.01
N ASP A 205 -8.81 14.76 7.83
CA ASP A 205 -8.73 15.85 6.86
C ASP A 205 -8.63 15.31 5.43
N GLN A 206 -8.51 16.19 4.43
CA GLN A 206 -8.48 15.85 3.01
C GLN A 206 -7.05 15.61 2.52
N LEU A 207 -6.78 14.40 2.03
CA LEU A 207 -5.61 14.08 1.20
C LEU A 207 -5.90 14.48 -0.25
N HIS A 208 -4.98 15.18 -0.90
CA HIS A 208 -5.12 15.58 -2.29
C HIS A 208 -4.42 14.59 -3.22
N LEU A 209 -5.16 14.11 -4.21
CA LEU A 209 -4.73 13.10 -5.16
C LEU A 209 -4.94 13.59 -6.60
N SER A 210 -4.10 13.10 -7.50
CA SER A 210 -4.23 13.27 -8.93
C SER A 210 -4.46 11.93 -9.60
N SER A 211 -5.46 11.84 -10.47
CA SER A 211 -5.67 10.63 -11.26
C SER A 211 -4.65 10.53 -12.40
N VAL A 212 -4.00 9.38 -12.54
CA VAL A 212 -3.04 9.06 -13.60
C VAL A 212 -3.46 7.77 -14.32
N GLY A 213 -3.12 7.68 -15.60
CA GLY A 213 -3.48 6.54 -16.45
C GLY A 213 -4.90 6.59 -17.02
N GLY A 214 -5.07 5.97 -18.18
CA GLY A 214 -6.31 5.96 -18.96
C GLY A 214 -6.44 7.13 -19.95
N SER A 215 -7.45 7.07 -20.82
CA SER A 215 -7.69 8.05 -21.89
C SER A 215 -8.38 9.34 -21.43
N LYS A 216 -8.50 9.56 -20.12
CA LYS A 216 -9.17 10.73 -19.54
C LYS A 216 -8.16 11.77 -19.07
N PRO A 217 -8.52 13.07 -19.10
CA PRO A 217 -7.69 14.12 -18.51
C PRO A 217 -7.42 13.84 -17.03
N GLN A 218 -6.23 14.22 -16.57
CA GLN A 218 -5.88 14.23 -15.16
C GLN A 218 -6.92 15.04 -14.38
N SER A 219 -7.44 14.46 -13.30
CA SER A 219 -8.44 15.06 -12.44
C SER A 219 -7.94 15.10 -11.00
N SER A 220 -8.19 16.23 -10.33
CA SER A 220 -7.92 16.37 -8.90
C SER A 220 -9.03 15.71 -8.09
N VAL A 221 -8.65 14.93 -7.09
CA VAL A 221 -9.56 14.23 -6.18
C VAL A 221 -9.11 14.51 -4.75
N HIS A 222 -10.07 14.80 -3.87
CA HIS A 222 -9.84 14.91 -2.44
C HIS A 222 -10.45 13.70 -1.74
N ALA A 223 -9.71 13.11 -0.82
CA ALA A 223 -10.16 11.95 -0.07
C ALA A 223 -10.01 12.19 1.44
N PRO A 224 -11.06 11.93 2.24
CA PRO A 224 -10.95 11.99 3.68
C PRO A 224 -10.00 10.88 4.16
N VAL A 225 -8.99 11.24 4.92
CA VAL A 225 -8.04 10.35 5.57
C VAL A 225 -7.99 10.63 7.06
N VAL A 226 -7.66 9.61 7.85
CA VAL A 226 -7.38 9.77 9.29
C VAL A 226 -5.88 9.92 9.45
N VAL A 227 -5.47 10.97 10.17
CA VAL A 227 -4.09 11.37 10.36
C VAL A 227 -3.79 11.49 11.84
N GLY A 228 -2.63 10.99 12.25
CA GLY A 228 -2.06 11.23 13.57
C GLY A 228 -1.42 12.62 13.64
N CYS A 229 -1.86 13.45 14.59
CA CYS A 229 -1.15 14.66 14.99
C CYS A 229 0.05 14.27 15.85
N GLY A 230 1.24 14.19 15.23
CA GLY A 230 2.50 13.76 15.83
C GLY A 230 3.12 14.79 16.76
N SER A 231 2.39 15.16 17.81
CA SER A 231 2.80 16.18 18.79
C SER A 231 4.04 15.80 19.60
N LYS A 232 4.30 14.51 19.77
CA LYS A 232 5.47 13.98 20.46
C LYS A 232 6.07 12.81 19.70
N GLN A 233 7.33 12.97 19.31
CA GLN A 233 8.15 12.01 18.59
C GLN A 233 9.34 11.59 19.47
N THR A 234 9.86 10.39 19.27
CA THR A 234 11.01 9.86 20.03
C THR A 234 11.97 9.08 19.13
N GLY A 235 13.15 8.74 19.66
CA GLY A 235 14.10 7.87 18.99
C GLY A 235 14.66 8.48 17.71
N ALA A 236 14.71 7.68 16.64
CA ALA A 236 15.35 8.06 15.38
C ALA A 236 14.70 9.28 14.70
N TYR A 237 13.42 9.55 14.96
CA TYR A 237 12.73 10.71 14.40
C TYR A 237 13.30 12.04 14.88
N LEU A 238 13.66 12.14 16.17
CA LEU A 238 14.31 13.34 16.71
C LEU A 238 15.70 13.60 16.10
N ASN A 239 16.30 12.59 15.47
CA ASN A 239 17.59 12.67 14.78
C ASN A 239 17.43 12.90 13.27
N GLY A 240 16.21 13.14 12.79
CA GLY A 240 15.94 13.60 11.43
C GLY A 240 15.51 12.54 10.42
N ILE A 241 15.17 11.32 10.87
CA ILE A 241 14.43 10.37 10.03
C ILE A 241 12.96 10.78 10.00
N ALA A 242 12.29 10.71 8.84
CA ALA A 242 10.87 11.02 8.68
C ALA A 242 10.40 12.32 9.39
N PRO A 243 11.13 13.44 9.25
CA PRO A 243 10.89 14.64 10.06
C PRO A 243 9.52 15.28 9.79
N ASP A 244 9.04 15.17 8.55
CA ASP A 244 7.78 15.74 8.08
C ASP A 244 6.61 14.74 8.13
N GLY A 245 6.86 13.53 8.67
CA GLY A 245 5.87 12.48 8.84
C GLY A 245 6.15 11.19 8.09
N LEU A 246 5.24 10.23 8.28
CA LEU A 246 5.28 8.89 7.70
C LEU A 246 3.87 8.46 7.29
N MET A 247 3.76 7.78 6.16
CA MET A 247 2.53 7.20 5.61
C MET A 247 2.60 5.68 5.72
N GLY A 248 1.83 5.14 6.67
CA GLY A 248 1.55 3.72 6.72
C GLY A 248 0.75 3.26 5.50
N LEU A 249 1.29 2.25 4.82
CA LEU A 249 0.72 1.57 3.65
C LEU A 249 0.33 0.12 3.97
N GLY A 250 0.39 -0.27 5.24
CA GLY A 250 -0.02 -1.57 5.76
C GLY A 250 -1.48 -1.92 5.45
N PRO A 251 -1.88 -3.19 5.64
CA PRO A 251 -3.22 -3.65 5.29
C PRO A 251 -4.29 -3.32 6.34
N GLY A 252 -3.92 -2.66 7.44
CA GLY A 252 -4.82 -2.32 8.54
C GLY A 252 -5.80 -1.20 8.19
N ASP A 253 -6.82 -1.07 9.02
CA ASP A 253 -8.02 -0.31 8.70
C ASP A 253 -7.84 1.21 8.60
N LEU A 254 -6.76 1.73 9.18
CA LEU A 254 -6.38 3.14 9.25
C LEU A 254 -5.42 3.58 8.14
N SER A 255 -4.87 2.66 7.37
CA SER A 255 -3.92 2.99 6.31
C SER A 255 -4.59 3.76 5.18
N VAL A 256 -3.78 4.59 4.50
CA VAL A 256 -4.23 5.35 3.33
C VAL A 256 -4.86 4.42 2.27
N PRO A 257 -4.21 3.32 1.81
CA PRO A 257 -4.84 2.43 0.84
C PRO A 257 -6.17 1.83 1.34
N SER A 258 -6.26 1.47 2.63
CA SER A 258 -7.51 0.98 3.23
C SER A 258 -8.63 2.01 3.20
N LEU A 259 -8.36 3.25 3.60
CA LEU A 259 -9.36 4.33 3.66
C LEU A 259 -9.84 4.73 2.25
N LEU A 260 -8.91 4.85 1.30
CA LEU A 260 -9.24 5.12 -0.11
C LEU A 260 -10.05 3.97 -0.72
N ALA A 261 -9.71 2.72 -0.41
CA ALA A 261 -10.50 1.58 -0.85
C ALA A 261 -11.88 1.56 -0.21
N LYS A 262 -12.02 1.83 1.09
CA LYS A 262 -13.33 1.88 1.79
C LYS A 262 -14.25 2.97 1.24
N SER A 263 -13.71 4.12 0.84
CA SER A 263 -14.49 5.18 0.18
C SER A 263 -14.92 4.81 -1.27
N GLY A 264 -14.33 3.76 -1.83
CA GLY A 264 -14.59 3.28 -3.18
C GLY A 264 -13.88 4.08 -4.26
N LEU A 265 -12.80 4.79 -3.90
CA LEU A 265 -11.97 5.55 -4.84
C LEU A 265 -11.01 4.64 -5.62
N ILE A 266 -10.47 3.62 -4.95
CA ILE A 266 -9.51 2.68 -5.52
C ILE A 266 -9.83 1.23 -5.15
N PRO A 267 -9.35 0.23 -5.92
CA PRO A 267 -9.14 -1.11 -5.42
C PRO A 267 -8.27 -1.08 -4.15
N HIS A 268 -8.38 -2.09 -3.27
CA HIS A 268 -7.48 -2.18 -2.11
C HIS A 268 -6.12 -2.71 -2.55
N SER A 269 -5.39 -1.87 -3.29
CA SER A 269 -4.08 -2.15 -3.81
C SER A 269 -3.28 -0.89 -4.03
N PHE A 270 -1.97 -1.05 -4.15
CA PHE A 270 -1.05 -0.02 -4.61
C PHE A 270 0.20 -0.69 -5.18
N SER A 271 1.05 0.09 -5.83
CA SER A 271 2.37 -0.36 -6.21
C SER A 271 3.42 0.71 -5.99
N PHE A 272 4.66 0.27 -5.87
CA PHE A 272 5.81 1.16 -6.01
C PHE A 272 6.82 0.57 -6.99
N CYS A 273 7.69 1.43 -7.47
CA CYS A 273 8.87 1.04 -8.25
C CYS A 273 10.04 1.90 -7.81
N TYR A 274 11.19 1.29 -7.53
CA TYR A 274 12.45 1.99 -7.27
C TYR A 274 13.48 1.58 -8.31
N ASP A 275 14.06 2.56 -9.01
CA ASP A 275 15.11 2.33 -10.00
C ASP A 275 16.49 2.27 -9.34
N LYS A 276 17.54 2.06 -10.14
CA LYS A 276 18.93 1.92 -9.66
C LYS A 276 19.51 3.20 -9.05
N SER A 277 18.86 4.35 -9.26
CA SER A 277 19.22 5.64 -8.68
C SER A 277 18.49 5.93 -7.38
N TYR A 278 17.70 4.97 -6.85
CA TYR A 278 16.80 5.14 -5.69
C TYR A 278 15.68 6.16 -5.92
N SER A 279 15.52 6.62 -7.16
CA SER A 279 14.34 7.34 -7.59
C SER A 279 13.24 6.34 -7.85
N GLY A 280 11.99 6.74 -7.70
CA GLY A 280 10.91 5.82 -7.90
C GLY A 280 9.56 6.47 -7.97
N ARG A 281 8.53 5.63 -7.91
CA ARG A 281 7.15 6.07 -7.96
C ARG A 281 6.23 5.26 -7.08
N LEU A 282 5.21 5.91 -6.53
CA LEU A 282 4.08 5.32 -5.80
C LEU A 282 2.79 5.48 -6.60
N TYR A 283 2.02 4.40 -6.72
CA TYR A 283 0.75 4.36 -7.44
C TYR A 283 -0.34 3.73 -6.56
N LEU A 284 -1.34 4.51 -6.17
CA LEU A 284 -2.47 4.07 -5.35
C LEU A 284 -3.59 3.50 -6.23
N GLY A 285 -4.13 2.34 -5.87
CA GLY A 285 -5.15 1.62 -6.64
C GLY A 285 -4.61 0.78 -7.78
N ASP A 286 -3.30 0.76 -7.97
CA ASP A 286 -2.67 -0.03 -9.01
C ASP A 286 -2.71 -1.54 -8.71
N GLN A 287 -3.12 -2.33 -9.70
CA GLN A 287 -3.18 -3.81 -9.62
C GLN A 287 -2.10 -4.48 -10.48
N GLY A 288 -1.23 -3.69 -11.13
CA GLY A 288 -0.16 -4.18 -11.99
C GLY A 288 -0.63 -4.78 -13.31
N PRO A 289 0.30 -5.16 -14.20
CA PRO A 289 -0.04 -5.81 -15.45
C PRO A 289 -0.55 -7.24 -15.21
N THR A 290 -1.37 -7.75 -16.12
CA THR A 290 -1.90 -9.12 -16.06
C THR A 290 -0.81 -10.19 -16.21
N SER A 291 0.34 -9.83 -16.80
CA SER A 291 1.50 -10.69 -17.03
C SER A 291 2.49 -10.76 -15.85
N GLN A 292 2.26 -10.02 -14.76
CA GLN A 292 3.17 -10.01 -13.62
C GLN A 292 3.26 -11.39 -12.95
N ARG A 293 4.42 -11.67 -12.35
CA ARG A 293 4.57 -12.79 -11.41
C ARG A 293 3.94 -12.43 -10.08
N SER A 294 3.58 -13.42 -9.27
CA SER A 294 3.01 -13.15 -7.95
C SER A 294 3.19 -14.30 -6.96
N THR A 295 3.07 -13.98 -5.69
CA THR A 295 2.92 -14.93 -4.56
C THR A 295 1.75 -14.47 -3.68
N SER A 296 1.18 -15.40 -2.92
CA SER A 296 0.08 -15.07 -2.00
C SER A 296 0.63 -14.45 -0.72
N PHE A 297 -0.09 -13.49 -0.16
CA PHE A 297 0.14 -13.07 1.21
C PHE A 297 -0.31 -14.18 2.17
N VAL A 298 0.40 -14.30 3.28
CA VAL A 298 0.08 -15.26 4.34
C VAL A 298 -0.35 -14.53 5.60
N HIS A 299 -1.23 -15.16 6.37
CA HIS A 299 -1.74 -14.59 7.62
C HIS A 299 -1.10 -15.29 8.81
N LEU A 300 -0.50 -14.50 9.69
CA LEU A 300 -0.06 -14.97 11.00
C LEU A 300 -1.17 -14.71 12.02
N LYS A 301 -1.54 -15.74 12.79
CA LYS A 301 -2.51 -15.58 13.88
C LYS A 301 -1.99 -14.53 14.89
N GLY A 302 -2.75 -13.47 15.10
CA GLY A 302 -2.39 -12.35 15.97
C GLY A 302 -1.56 -11.24 15.32
N TYR A 303 -1.25 -11.35 14.02
CA TYR A 303 -0.55 -10.34 13.23
C TYR A 303 -1.37 -10.04 11.98
N SER A 304 -2.40 -9.20 12.13
CA SER A 304 -3.32 -8.85 11.04
C SER A 304 -2.86 -7.67 10.19
N SER A 305 -1.77 -6.99 10.56
CA SER A 305 -1.28 -5.80 9.88
C SER A 305 0.16 -5.92 9.38
N ALA A 306 0.40 -6.86 8.46
CA ALA A 306 1.68 -6.98 7.77
C ALA A 306 1.53 -7.70 6.42
N TYR A 307 2.30 -7.29 5.42
CA TYR A 307 2.42 -8.00 4.16
C TYR A 307 3.46 -9.11 4.28
N LEU A 308 3.00 -10.31 4.65
CA LEU A 308 3.86 -11.47 4.84
C LEU A 308 3.81 -12.39 3.63
N VAL A 309 4.95 -12.96 3.25
CA VAL A 309 5.07 -13.97 2.19
C VAL A 309 5.87 -15.16 2.69
N ASP A 310 5.51 -16.36 2.24
CA ASP A 310 6.25 -17.59 2.52
C ASP A 310 7.38 -17.79 1.50
N ILE A 311 8.62 -17.79 1.98
CA ILE A 311 9.80 -18.13 1.19
C ILE A 311 10.17 -19.58 1.50
N GLU A 312 10.14 -20.45 0.50
CA GLU A 312 10.48 -21.87 0.65
C GLU A 312 12.00 -22.07 0.68
N ASN A 313 12.71 -21.44 -0.27
CA ASN A 313 14.16 -21.56 -0.41
C ASN A 313 14.75 -20.26 -0.99
N TYR A 314 16.07 -20.13 -0.89
CA TYR A 314 16.83 -19.06 -1.54
C TYR A 314 18.03 -19.66 -2.27
N CYS A 315 18.40 -19.06 -3.40
CA CYS A 315 19.52 -19.51 -4.22
C CYS A 315 20.50 -18.38 -4.46
N ILE A 316 21.78 -18.70 -4.38
CA ILE A 316 22.90 -17.81 -4.68
C ILE A 316 23.69 -18.43 -5.83
N GLY A 317 23.66 -17.78 -6.99
CA GLY A 317 24.18 -18.36 -8.23
C GLY A 317 23.46 -19.67 -8.59
N SER A 318 24.20 -20.77 -8.64
CA SER A 318 23.67 -22.11 -8.88
C SER A 318 23.37 -22.91 -7.60
N SER A 319 23.77 -22.40 -6.43
CA SER A 319 23.58 -23.06 -5.13
C SER A 319 22.22 -22.67 -4.56
N CYS A 320 21.31 -23.63 -4.40
CA CYS A 320 20.04 -23.42 -3.69
C CYS A 320 20.15 -23.99 -2.28
N LEU A 321 20.04 -23.10 -1.31
CA LEU A 321 20.18 -23.42 0.10
C LEU A 321 18.80 -23.76 0.66
N MET A 322 18.70 -24.92 1.32
CA MET A 322 17.45 -25.40 1.89
C MET A 322 17.33 -25.01 3.36
N GLN A 323 16.29 -24.26 3.67
CA GLN A 323 15.79 -24.10 5.03
C GLN A 323 14.32 -24.55 5.06
N THR A 324 13.76 -24.78 6.24
CA THR A 324 12.39 -25.25 6.48
C THR A 324 11.29 -24.24 6.06
N GLY A 325 11.55 -23.38 5.08
CA GLY A 325 10.81 -22.17 4.79
C GLY A 325 10.93 -21.12 5.90
N TYR A 326 10.73 -19.86 5.55
CA TYR A 326 10.53 -18.77 6.51
C TYR A 326 9.55 -17.75 5.95
N GLN A 327 8.93 -17.00 6.85
CA GLN A 327 8.02 -15.92 6.46
C GLN A 327 8.80 -14.62 6.46
N ALA A 328 8.64 -13.83 5.40
CA ALA A 328 9.26 -12.52 5.26
C ALA A 328 8.17 -11.44 5.19
N GLN A 329 8.41 -10.35 5.91
CA GLN A 329 7.63 -9.13 5.75
C GLN A 329 8.20 -8.31 4.60
N VAL A 330 7.35 -7.81 3.71
CA VAL A 330 7.75 -6.91 2.64
C VAL A 330 7.51 -5.48 3.11
N ASP A 331 8.61 -4.79 3.43
CA ASP A 331 8.60 -3.54 4.19
C ASP A 331 9.42 -2.43 3.53
N THR A 332 8.78 -1.34 3.11
CA THR A 332 9.47 -0.13 2.62
C THR A 332 9.91 0.81 3.75
N GLY A 333 9.37 0.65 4.96
CA GLY A 333 9.76 1.38 6.16
C GLY A 333 11.04 0.85 6.80
N SER A 334 11.63 -0.19 6.22
CA SER A 334 12.92 -0.74 6.59
C SER A 334 13.98 -0.41 5.54
N SER A 335 15.06 0.27 5.95
CA SER A 335 16.14 0.70 5.08
C SER A 335 16.84 -0.46 4.33
N PHE A 336 16.91 -1.62 4.98
CA PHE A 336 17.71 -2.76 4.55
C PHE A 336 16.99 -4.09 4.80
N THR A 337 17.46 -5.15 4.16
CA THR A 337 16.90 -6.49 4.35
C THR A 337 17.44 -7.15 5.61
N TYR A 338 16.57 -7.42 6.58
CA TYR A 338 16.92 -8.15 7.79
C TYR A 338 16.64 -9.64 7.65
N LEU A 339 17.63 -10.45 8.03
CA LEU A 339 17.55 -11.91 7.97
C LEU A 339 17.87 -12.52 9.34
N PRO A 340 17.23 -13.65 9.71
CA PRO A 340 17.67 -14.43 10.86
C PRO A 340 19.16 -14.79 10.73
N SER A 341 19.93 -14.69 11.81
CA SER A 341 21.40 -14.80 11.79
C SER A 341 21.91 -16.03 11.03
N LYS A 342 21.26 -17.18 11.19
CA LYS A 342 21.61 -18.41 10.47
C LYS A 342 21.44 -18.29 8.95
N ILE A 343 20.36 -17.65 8.49
CA ILE A 343 20.10 -17.42 7.05
C ILE A 343 21.12 -16.43 6.52
N TYR A 344 21.33 -15.33 7.25
CA TYR A 344 22.29 -14.29 6.91
C TYR A 344 23.70 -14.87 6.69
N GLU A 345 24.22 -15.63 7.66
CA GLU A 345 25.54 -16.26 7.59
C GLU A 345 25.68 -17.20 6.38
N GLN A 346 24.64 -17.97 6.06
CA GLN A 346 24.61 -18.87 4.91
C GLN A 346 24.61 -18.10 3.58
N ILE A 347 23.80 -17.05 3.46
CA ILE A 347 23.76 -16.19 2.26
C ILE A 347 25.10 -15.51 2.05
N VAL A 348 25.65 -14.86 3.08
CA VAL A 348 26.94 -14.16 2.99
C VAL A 348 28.08 -15.12 2.65
N SER A 349 28.12 -16.30 3.27
CA SER A 349 29.15 -17.30 2.99
C SER A 349 29.11 -17.78 1.54
N GLU A 350 27.92 -18.10 1.02
CA GLU A 350 27.76 -18.59 -0.36
C GLU A 350 28.00 -17.45 -1.37
N PHE A 351 27.50 -16.25 -1.10
CA PHE A 351 27.71 -15.07 -1.93
C PHE A 351 29.19 -14.72 -2.03
N HIS A 352 29.88 -14.65 -0.88
CA HIS A 352 31.30 -14.35 -0.85
C HIS A 352 32.15 -15.42 -1.54
N GLY A 353 31.80 -16.71 -1.38
CA GLY A 353 32.50 -17.80 -2.06
C GLY A 353 32.46 -17.73 -3.59
N GLN A 354 31.48 -17.01 -4.16
CA GLN A 354 31.33 -16.83 -5.60
C GLN A 354 31.84 -15.47 -6.11
N VAL A 355 32.00 -14.48 -5.24
CA VAL A 355 32.53 -13.15 -5.60
C VAL A 355 34.05 -13.13 -5.55
N ASN A 356 34.69 -12.80 -6.66
CA ASN A 356 36.15 -12.64 -6.74
C ASN A 356 36.61 -11.24 -6.30
N ALA A 357 36.26 -10.85 -5.06
CA ALA A 357 36.66 -9.59 -4.45
C ALA A 357 36.93 -9.74 -2.95
N THR A 358 37.84 -8.93 -2.42
CA THR A 358 38.17 -8.95 -0.99
C THR A 358 37.05 -8.33 -0.18
N ARG A 359 36.56 -9.08 0.82
CA ARG A 359 35.60 -8.58 1.81
C ARG A 359 36.22 -7.47 2.64
N ILE A 360 35.47 -6.40 2.84
CA ILE A 360 35.82 -5.30 3.72
C ILE A 360 34.63 -4.99 4.64
N THR A 361 34.93 -4.38 5.78
CA THR A 361 33.92 -3.83 6.67
C THR A 361 33.94 -2.32 6.51
N VAL A 362 32.79 -1.73 6.20
CA VAL A 362 32.63 -0.29 6.02
C VAL A 362 31.52 0.16 6.94
N GLN A 363 31.84 1.11 7.83
CA GLN A 363 30.93 1.58 8.88
C GLN A 363 30.43 0.39 9.74
N ASN A 364 29.12 0.08 9.69
CA ASN A 364 28.49 -1.03 10.39
C ASN A 364 28.12 -2.20 9.47
N PHE A 365 28.48 -2.12 8.19
CA PHE A 365 28.22 -3.18 7.21
C PHE A 365 29.45 -4.07 7.11
N ASP A 366 29.28 -5.33 7.50
CA ASP A 366 30.35 -6.32 7.51
C ASP A 366 30.54 -6.99 6.15
N SER A 367 29.58 -6.89 5.22
CA SER A 367 29.55 -7.61 3.95
C SER A 367 29.65 -6.67 2.74
N CYS A 368 30.81 -6.00 2.61
CA CYS A 368 31.08 -5.02 1.56
C CYS A 368 32.32 -5.35 0.72
N TYR A 369 32.44 -4.70 -0.44
CA TYR A 369 33.53 -4.83 -1.41
C TYR A 369 33.92 -3.45 -1.96
N LYS A 370 35.21 -3.24 -2.27
CA LYS A 370 35.65 -2.01 -2.98
C LYS A 370 35.23 -2.06 -4.45
N ALA A 371 34.71 -0.95 -4.97
CA ALA A 371 34.31 -0.82 -6.37
C ALA A 371 35.40 -1.27 -7.36
N SER A 372 36.65 -0.80 -7.17
CA SER A 372 37.77 -1.13 -8.06
C SER A 372 38.20 -2.60 -8.03
N LEU A 373 37.75 -3.36 -7.03
CA LEU A 373 38.00 -4.79 -6.90
C LEU A 373 36.79 -5.63 -7.31
N LEU A 374 35.64 -5.00 -7.55
CA LEU A 374 34.39 -5.67 -7.85
C LEU A 374 34.12 -5.63 -9.36
N ASP A 375 34.10 -6.80 -9.98
CA ASP A 375 33.57 -6.95 -11.33
C ASP A 375 32.07 -7.22 -11.26
N MET A 376 31.28 -6.21 -11.63
CA MET A 376 29.81 -6.28 -11.63
C MET A 376 29.27 -7.40 -12.53
N SER A 377 30.04 -7.87 -13.52
CA SER A 377 29.68 -8.98 -14.40
C SER A 377 29.72 -10.35 -13.70
N ASN A 378 30.40 -10.43 -12.56
CA ASN A 378 30.65 -11.66 -11.80
C ASN A 378 29.90 -11.68 -10.44
N ILE A 379 28.92 -10.81 -10.24
CA ILE A 379 28.08 -10.84 -9.04
C ILE A 379 27.12 -12.03 -9.11
N PRO A 380 27.10 -12.92 -8.10
CA PRO A 380 26.19 -14.05 -8.09
C PRO A 380 24.75 -13.55 -7.92
N ARG A 381 23.85 -14.14 -8.70
CA ARG A 381 22.42 -13.84 -8.63
C ARG A 381 21.82 -14.33 -7.33
N VAL A 382 20.99 -13.51 -6.70
CA VAL A 382 20.21 -13.88 -5.51
C VAL A 382 18.76 -14.12 -5.94
N LYS A 383 18.19 -15.26 -5.58
CA LYS A 383 16.83 -15.64 -5.97
C LYS A 383 16.06 -16.19 -4.77
N LEU A 384 14.89 -15.64 -4.53
CA LEU A 384 13.92 -16.14 -3.57
C LEU A 384 12.92 -17.05 -4.29
N VAL A 385 12.65 -18.21 -3.71
CA VAL A 385 11.70 -19.21 -4.24
C VAL A 385 10.51 -19.28 -3.31
N PHE A 386 9.32 -19.10 -3.87
CA PHE A 386 8.04 -19.15 -3.17
C PHE A 386 7.29 -20.43 -3.49
N ALA A 387 6.19 -20.63 -2.77
CA ALA A 387 5.20 -21.66 -3.09
C ALA A 387 4.81 -21.61 -4.58
N THR A 388 4.42 -22.77 -5.12
CA THR A 388 4.07 -22.97 -6.54
C THR A 388 5.24 -22.81 -7.54
N ASN A 389 6.49 -22.90 -7.06
CA ASN A 389 7.70 -22.73 -7.86
C ASN A 389 7.80 -21.36 -8.56
N GLN A 390 7.13 -20.33 -8.02
CA GLN A 390 7.37 -18.95 -8.42
C GLN A 390 8.69 -18.47 -7.81
N SER A 391 9.41 -17.59 -8.52
CA SER A 391 10.66 -17.05 -8.00
C SER A 391 10.83 -15.57 -8.31
N PHE A 392 11.39 -14.86 -7.33
CA PHE A 392 11.80 -13.47 -7.41
C PHE A 392 13.33 -13.43 -7.48
N GLU A 393 13.87 -12.87 -8.55
CA GLU A 393 15.31 -12.70 -8.73
C GLU A 393 15.66 -11.27 -8.33
N VAL A 394 16.56 -11.09 -7.38
CA VAL A 394 16.97 -9.75 -6.95
C VAL A 394 17.79 -9.11 -8.09
N ASP A 395 17.36 -7.96 -8.59
CA ASP A 395 18.00 -7.30 -9.74
C ASP A 395 19.44 -6.89 -9.44
N ASN A 396 19.65 -6.23 -8.31
CA ASN A 396 20.97 -5.93 -7.78
C ASN A 396 20.96 -6.12 -6.26
N PRO A 397 21.64 -7.16 -5.74
CA PRO A 397 21.64 -7.43 -4.29
C PRO A 397 22.60 -6.48 -3.54
N LEU A 398 23.37 -5.66 -4.25
CA LEU A 398 24.34 -4.74 -3.68
C LEU A 398 23.83 -3.29 -3.72
N PHE A 399 23.96 -2.58 -2.61
CA PHE A 399 23.80 -1.13 -2.55
C PHE A 399 25.17 -0.43 -2.54
N HIS A 400 25.20 0.78 -3.08
CA HIS A 400 26.42 1.57 -3.27
C HIS A 400 26.58 2.61 -2.15
N ILE A 401 27.76 2.62 -1.53
CA ILE A 401 28.17 3.61 -0.53
C ILE A 401 29.37 4.38 -1.08
N VAL A 402 29.33 5.70 -0.96
CA VAL A 402 30.48 6.57 -1.21
C VAL A 402 30.86 7.25 0.09
N ASP A 403 32.11 7.14 0.49
CA ASP A 403 32.68 7.92 1.59
C ASP A 403 34.09 8.43 1.26
N ASP A 404 34.73 9.11 2.21
CA ASP A 404 36.08 9.69 2.06
C ASP A 404 37.16 8.64 1.72
N GLN A 405 36.92 7.36 1.99
CA GLN A 405 37.81 6.23 1.73
C GLN A 405 37.56 5.57 0.36
N GLY A 406 36.51 5.96 -0.36
CA GLY A 406 36.21 5.55 -1.73
C GLY A 406 34.79 5.03 -1.93
N GLU A 407 34.61 4.25 -2.99
CA GLU A 407 33.33 3.64 -3.40
C GLU A 407 33.27 2.17 -2.97
N PHE A 408 32.14 1.79 -2.40
CA PHE A 408 31.91 0.47 -1.82
C PHE A 408 30.55 -0.10 -2.22
N TYR A 409 30.48 -1.41 -2.34
CA TYR A 409 29.25 -2.15 -2.63
C TYR A 409 28.98 -3.15 -1.52
N CYS A 410 27.80 -3.07 -0.91
CA CYS A 410 27.43 -3.85 0.26
C CYS A 410 26.14 -4.64 -0.01
N LEU A 411 26.08 -5.89 0.46
CA LEU A 411 24.96 -6.81 0.18
C LEU A 411 23.78 -6.57 1.12
N GLU A 412 22.69 -5.87 0.74
CA GLU A 412 21.47 -5.75 1.60
C GLU A 412 20.12 -5.35 0.94
N ASN A 413 20.01 -4.99 -0.37
CA ASN A 413 18.76 -4.42 -0.90
C ASN A 413 18.03 -5.30 -1.93
N PHE A 414 16.78 -5.69 -1.64
CA PHE A 414 15.99 -6.62 -2.46
C PHE A 414 14.78 -5.99 -3.18
N LEU A 415 14.45 -4.71 -2.93
CA LEU A 415 13.20 -4.09 -3.42
C LEU A 415 13.36 -3.24 -4.70
N MET A 416 14.55 -3.17 -5.28
CA MET A 416 14.86 -2.34 -6.45
C MET A 416 14.67 -3.09 -7.78
N GLY A 417 14.40 -2.36 -8.87
CA GLY A 417 14.34 -2.88 -10.25
C GLY A 417 13.00 -3.50 -10.65
N TYR A 418 12.01 -3.45 -9.77
CA TYR A 418 10.69 -4.02 -9.97
C TYR A 418 9.59 -3.02 -9.65
N ARG A 419 8.47 -3.14 -10.38
CA ARG A 419 7.17 -2.67 -9.92
C ARG A 419 6.62 -3.74 -8.98
N LEU A 420 6.58 -3.44 -7.68
CA LEU A 420 6.02 -4.31 -6.65
C LEU A 420 4.58 -3.89 -6.35
N VAL A 421 3.65 -4.83 -6.48
CA VAL A 421 2.21 -4.59 -6.42
C VAL A 421 1.63 -5.29 -5.20
N PHE A 422 1.08 -4.52 -4.28
CA PHE A 422 0.42 -5.00 -3.08
C PHE A 422 -1.06 -5.05 -3.37
N ASP A 423 -1.58 -6.20 -3.80
CA ASP A 423 -3.00 -6.39 -4.11
C ASP A 423 -3.67 -7.11 -2.92
N TRP A 424 -4.05 -6.33 -1.91
CA TRP A 424 -4.70 -6.85 -0.70
C TRP A 424 -6.11 -7.38 -1.00
N GLU A 425 -6.79 -6.81 -2.00
CA GLU A 425 -8.08 -7.30 -2.47
C GLU A 425 -8.01 -8.75 -2.98
N LYS A 426 -6.91 -9.14 -3.64
CA LYS A 426 -6.64 -10.52 -4.08
C LYS A 426 -5.62 -11.25 -3.19
N THR A 427 -5.29 -10.70 -2.03
CA THR A 427 -4.32 -11.22 -1.06
C THR A 427 -3.01 -11.71 -1.70
N LYS A 428 -2.39 -10.89 -2.56
CA LYS A 428 -1.16 -11.25 -3.28
C LYS A 428 -0.17 -10.11 -3.42
N LEU A 429 1.11 -10.47 -3.45
CA LEU A 429 2.21 -9.62 -3.89
C LEU A 429 2.54 -9.94 -5.35
N GLY A 430 2.46 -8.94 -6.23
CA GLY A 430 2.85 -9.03 -7.63
C GLY A 430 4.19 -8.35 -7.90
N TRP A 431 4.92 -8.82 -8.92
CA TRP A 431 6.13 -8.16 -9.39
C TRP A 431 6.33 -8.30 -10.90
N SER A 432 6.80 -7.22 -11.51
CA SER A 432 7.25 -7.16 -12.90
C SER A 432 8.46 -6.25 -13.02
N VAL A 433 9.44 -6.62 -13.85
CA VAL A 433 10.60 -5.75 -14.13
C VAL A 433 10.11 -4.40 -14.64
N SER A 434 10.69 -3.33 -14.12
CA SER A 434 10.27 -1.96 -14.43
C SER A 434 11.44 -0.99 -14.25
N ASP A 435 11.52 0.01 -15.12
CA ASP A 435 12.42 1.16 -15.01
C ASP A 435 11.73 2.39 -14.38
N CYS A 436 10.57 2.16 -13.76
CA CYS A 436 9.75 3.14 -13.05
C CYS A 436 9.18 4.27 -13.91
N ARG A 437 9.13 4.10 -15.24
CA ARG A 437 8.44 5.00 -16.17
C ARG A 437 6.92 4.94 -16.04
N ASP A 438 6.25 5.93 -16.64
CA ASP A 438 4.81 6.13 -16.58
C ASP A 438 3.98 4.89 -16.95
N VAL A 439 2.94 4.63 -16.15
CA VAL A 439 1.91 3.60 -16.40
C VAL A 439 1.04 4.07 -17.58
N GLY A 440 1.56 3.91 -18.79
CA GLY A 440 0.88 4.31 -20.03
C GLY A 440 1.71 4.25 -21.30
N GLU A 441 3.05 4.16 -21.22
CA GLU A 441 3.88 4.26 -22.43
C GLU A 441 4.15 2.95 -23.17
N ASN A 442 3.93 1.78 -22.55
CA ASN A 442 4.19 0.50 -23.22
C ASN A 442 2.96 -0.42 -23.21
N GLY A 443 2.05 -0.17 -24.15
CA GLY A 443 1.31 -1.28 -24.76
C GLY A 443 2.30 -2.10 -25.60
N ASP A 444 2.45 -3.37 -25.25
CA ASP A 444 3.13 -4.44 -26.01
C ASP A 444 4.52 -4.14 -26.62
N GLY A 445 5.55 -4.79 -26.07
CA GLY A 445 6.80 -5.00 -26.81
C GLY A 445 7.95 -5.48 -25.93
N LEU A 446 8.26 -6.79 -25.99
CA LEU A 446 9.59 -7.27 -25.63
C LEU A 446 10.64 -6.48 -26.42
N HIS A 447 11.53 -5.77 -25.74
CA HIS A 447 12.74 -5.24 -26.38
C HIS A 447 13.97 -6.02 -25.90
N LEU A 448 14.40 -6.92 -26.79
CA LEU A 448 15.75 -7.50 -26.85
C LEU A 448 16.82 -6.37 -26.97
N PRO A 449 18.06 -6.62 -26.53
CA PRO A 449 19.09 -5.59 -26.45
C PRO A 449 19.54 -5.11 -27.83
N PRO A 450 19.76 -3.80 -28.07
CA PRO A 450 20.41 -3.33 -29.28
C PRO A 450 21.93 -3.55 -29.21
N SER A 451 22.45 -4.07 -30.31
CA SER A 451 23.85 -4.17 -30.67
C SER A 451 24.54 -2.81 -30.82
N SER A 452 25.83 -2.81 -30.48
CA SER A 452 26.86 -1.77 -30.67
C SER A 452 26.75 -0.89 -31.92
N GLY A 453 26.92 0.43 -31.74
CA GLY A 453 27.21 1.38 -32.82
C GLY A 453 27.16 2.84 -32.34
N ASP A 454 28.32 3.49 -32.39
CA ASP A 454 28.66 4.90 -32.13
C ASP A 454 27.61 5.98 -32.43
N GLU A 455 27.45 6.93 -31.49
CA GLU A 455 27.96 8.32 -31.53
C GLU A 455 27.06 9.28 -30.70
N SER A 456 27.64 9.88 -29.67
CA SER A 456 27.13 11.05 -28.92
C SER A 456 27.71 12.34 -29.56
N PRO A 457 27.26 13.58 -29.24
CA PRO A 457 27.54 14.14 -27.91
C PRO A 457 26.50 15.11 -27.30
N ASN A 458 26.47 15.05 -25.96
CA ASN A 458 26.24 16.10 -24.95
C ASN A 458 24.90 16.10 -24.17
N PRO A 459 24.96 15.68 -22.89
CA PRO A 459 24.33 16.37 -21.78
C PRO A 459 25.33 17.29 -21.06
N LEU A 460 24.85 18.46 -20.64
CA LEU A 460 25.56 19.43 -19.79
C LEU A 460 25.68 18.92 -18.34
N PRO A 461 26.65 19.43 -17.56
CA PRO A 461 27.20 18.76 -16.39
C PRO A 461 26.50 19.16 -15.08
N THR A 462 26.17 18.18 -14.24
CA THR A 462 25.95 18.38 -12.79
C THR A 462 27.16 17.88 -12.03
N ASN A 463 28.21 18.71 -12.04
CA ASN A 463 29.29 18.62 -11.07
C ASN A 463 29.02 19.69 -10.00
N GLN A 464 28.44 19.31 -8.86
CA GLN A 464 28.78 19.87 -7.56
C GLN A 464 28.69 18.77 -6.50
N GLN A 465 29.83 18.13 -6.29
CA GLN A 465 30.21 17.60 -4.99
C GLN A 465 30.16 18.74 -3.96
N GLN A 466 29.51 18.51 -2.82
CA GLN A 466 29.73 19.31 -1.63
C GLN A 466 29.91 18.41 -0.42
N GLN A 467 31.09 18.55 0.18
CA GLN A 467 31.48 17.98 1.46
C GLN A 467 30.52 18.47 2.56
N SER A 468 29.88 17.53 3.26
CA SER A 468 29.11 17.85 4.48
C SER A 468 30.00 17.72 5.72
N PRO A 469 29.98 18.69 6.65
CA PRO A 469 30.70 18.58 7.91
C PRO A 469 29.88 17.78 8.94
N ARG A 470 30.46 16.70 9.47
CA ARG A 470 30.12 16.04 10.75
C ARG A 470 28.62 15.97 11.11
N GLY A 471 27.84 15.19 10.36
CA GLY A 471 26.58 14.61 10.84
C GLY A 471 26.85 13.33 11.63
N ARG A 472 26.21 13.14 12.79
CA ARG A 472 26.25 11.86 13.52
C ARG A 472 25.54 10.81 12.68
N ALA A 473 26.25 9.74 12.32
CA ALA A 473 25.64 8.56 11.71
C ALA A 473 24.54 8.00 12.65
N VAL A 474 23.31 7.94 12.15
CA VAL A 474 22.18 7.32 12.85
C VAL A 474 22.22 5.81 12.57
N PRO A 475 22.24 4.93 13.59
CA PRO A 475 22.22 3.50 13.37
C PRO A 475 20.90 3.07 12.72
N PRO A 476 20.91 2.06 11.83
CA PRO A 476 19.71 1.58 11.17
C PRO A 476 18.72 0.97 12.17
N ALA A 477 17.43 1.09 11.88
CA ALA A 477 16.35 0.64 12.74
C ALA A 477 16.38 -0.87 13.00
N LEU A 478 16.58 -1.29 14.26
CA LEU A 478 16.71 -2.70 14.64
C LEU A 478 15.35 -3.36 14.90
N ALA A 479 15.12 -4.57 14.40
CA ALA A 479 13.90 -5.34 14.62
C ALA A 479 13.96 -6.21 15.90
N GLY A 480 13.10 -5.91 16.90
CA GLY A 480 12.93 -6.68 18.13
C GLY A 480 11.45 -6.79 18.57
N ARG A 481 11.07 -8.00 19.01
CA ARG A 481 9.70 -8.54 19.19
C ARG A 481 8.87 -7.90 20.32
N ALA A 482 7.56 -7.73 20.14
CA ALA A 482 6.59 -7.46 21.21
C ALA A 482 5.71 -8.71 21.54
N PRO A 483 5.36 -8.99 22.82
CA PRO A 483 4.54 -10.12 23.21
C PRO A 483 3.05 -9.77 23.32
N ALA A 484 2.17 -10.65 22.81
CA ALA A 484 0.73 -10.61 23.05
C ALA A 484 0.35 -11.60 24.17
N LYS A 485 -0.27 -11.12 25.25
CA LYS A 485 -0.97 -11.97 26.24
C LYS A 485 -2.48 -11.73 26.12
N PRO A 486 -3.30 -12.77 25.92
CA PRO A 486 -4.75 -12.67 26.04
C PRO A 486 -5.17 -12.96 27.49
N SER A 487 -6.15 -12.22 28.01
CA SER A 487 -6.88 -12.63 29.23
C SER A 487 -8.30 -13.04 28.88
N SER A 488 -8.60 -14.25 29.33
CA SER A 488 -9.81 -15.06 29.20
C SER A 488 -11.07 -14.45 29.81
N ALA A 489 -12.22 -14.73 29.21
CA ALA A 489 -13.52 -14.67 29.88
C ALA A 489 -14.23 -16.04 29.83
N SER A 490 -14.76 -16.46 30.98
CA SER A 490 -15.61 -17.64 31.18
C SER A 490 -17.09 -17.21 31.37
N PRO A 491 -18.08 -18.14 31.24
CA PRO A 491 -19.40 -17.84 30.66
C PRO A 491 -20.61 -17.94 31.61
N LEU A 492 -21.82 -17.72 31.04
CA LEU A 492 -23.21 -18.14 31.40
C LEU A 492 -24.13 -17.06 32.05
N PRO A 493 -25.50 -17.20 32.03
CA PRO A 493 -26.38 -18.11 31.25
C PRO A 493 -27.71 -17.50 30.67
N SER A 494 -28.25 -18.23 29.67
CA SER A 494 -29.67 -18.66 29.47
C SER A 494 -30.85 -17.74 29.11
N ALA A 495 -31.63 -18.28 28.14
CA ALA A 495 -33.10 -18.27 27.95
C ALA A 495 -33.70 -17.13 27.09
N TYR A 496 -34.67 -17.28 26.17
CA TYR A 496 -35.74 -18.27 25.93
C TYR A 496 -36.09 -18.39 24.43
N GLN A 497 -36.71 -19.52 24.07
CA GLN A 497 -37.35 -19.83 22.77
C GLN A 497 -38.64 -19.03 22.53
N TYR A 498 -38.99 -18.75 21.27
CA TYR A 498 -40.34 -18.98 20.72
C TYR A 498 -40.31 -19.05 19.18
N GLU A 499 -41.13 -19.96 18.65
CA GLU A 499 -41.21 -20.41 17.25
C GLU A 499 -42.51 -19.91 16.58
N PHE A 500 -42.45 -19.82 15.25
CA PHE A 500 -43.51 -20.00 14.23
C PHE A 500 -44.57 -18.94 13.86
N CYS A 501 -44.50 -18.63 12.55
CA CYS A 501 -45.58 -18.64 11.53
C CYS A 501 -46.30 -17.35 11.14
N SER A 502 -46.18 -16.95 9.86
CA SER A 502 -47.34 -16.67 8.97
C SER A 502 -46.86 -16.39 7.53
N THR A 503 -47.01 -17.39 6.67
CA THR A 503 -46.97 -17.28 5.20
C THR A 503 -48.41 -17.39 4.67
N THR A 504 -49.12 -16.27 4.54
CA THR A 504 -50.48 -16.26 3.96
C THR A 504 -50.76 -15.12 2.97
N SER A 505 -49.80 -14.22 2.70
CA SER A 505 -50.06 -13.07 1.82
C SER A 505 -49.76 -13.27 0.32
N LEU A 506 -49.11 -14.38 -0.10
CA LEU A 506 -48.73 -14.57 -1.51
C LEU A 506 -49.79 -15.29 -2.37
N LEU A 507 -50.72 -16.03 -1.77
CA LEU A 507 -51.75 -16.77 -2.51
C LEU A 507 -52.96 -15.91 -2.89
N LEU A 508 -53.17 -14.77 -2.22
CA LEU A 508 -54.26 -13.84 -2.54
C LEU A 508 -53.99 -12.97 -3.78
N PHE A 509 -52.72 -12.61 -4.03
CA PHE A 509 -52.35 -11.78 -5.19
C PHE A 509 -52.37 -12.55 -6.51
N LEU A 510 -52.05 -13.85 -6.48
CA LEU A 510 -52.10 -14.72 -7.67
C LEU A 510 -53.55 -15.03 -8.11
N TRP A 511 -54.52 -14.99 -7.20
CA TRP A 511 -55.93 -15.18 -7.53
C TRP A 511 -56.56 -13.93 -8.18
N ILE A 512 -56.17 -12.73 -7.75
CA ILE A 512 -56.69 -11.46 -8.30
C ILE A 512 -56.14 -11.22 -9.72
N ALA A 513 -54.89 -11.58 -9.99
CA ALA A 513 -54.29 -11.45 -11.31
C ALA A 513 -54.90 -12.42 -12.36
N TYR A 514 -55.36 -13.60 -11.93
CA TYR A 514 -56.02 -14.57 -12.81
C TYR A 514 -57.45 -14.14 -13.17
N ALA A 515 -58.16 -13.47 -12.25
CA ALA A 515 -59.54 -13.02 -12.47
C ALA A 515 -59.65 -11.82 -13.44
N THR A 516 -58.60 -11.00 -13.59
CA THR A 516 -58.59 -9.86 -14.55
C THR A 516 -58.21 -10.24 -15.98
N TYR A 517 -57.83 -11.51 -16.24
CA TYR A 517 -57.42 -11.97 -17.58
C TYR A 517 -58.58 -12.60 -18.39
N ILE A 518 -59.79 -12.73 -17.81
CA ILE A 518 -60.95 -13.37 -18.45
C ILE A 518 -62.17 -12.42 -18.53
N ILE A 519 -61.95 -11.10 -18.63
CA ILE A 519 -63.03 -10.12 -18.93
C ILE A 519 -62.62 -9.22 -20.08
#